data_AF-A0A3D5FRR8-F1
#
_entry.id   AF-A0A3D5FRR8-F1
#
_cell.length_a   1.000
_cell.length_b   1.000
_cell.length_c   1.000
_cell.angle_alpha   90.00
_cell.angle_beta   90.00
_cell.angle_gamma   90.00
#
_symmetry.space_group_name_H-M   'P 1'
#
loop_
_entity.id
_entity.type
_entity.pdbx_description
1 polymer ?
#
loop_
_entity_poly.entity_id
_entity_poly.type
_entity_poly.pdbx_seq_one_letter_code
_entity_poly.pdbx_strand_id
1 'polypeptide(L)'
;MLPYPLRQLRDACDTAPLTPKILFVPSRRVGHLLTGSLARHGVTWTHLRVTTPVALAYEWTQVEIAVTGGHRPTIDEQWMLAG
;
A
#
# COMPACT_ATOMS: atom_id res chain seq x y z
N MET A 1 -14.15 13.93 -18.50
CA MET A 1 -14.70 13.86 -17.12
C MET A 1 -13.96 12.76 -16.38
N LEU A 2 -13.46 13.02 -15.16
CA LEU A 2 -12.69 12.03 -14.40
C LEU A 2 -13.63 10.92 -13.88
N PRO A 3 -13.35 9.62 -14.07
CA PRO A 3 -14.15 8.53 -13.50
C PRO A 3 -14.33 8.63 -11.99
N TYR A 4 -15.46 8.16 -11.44
CA TYR A 4 -15.78 8.30 -10.01
C TYR A 4 -14.66 7.82 -9.06
N PRO A 5 -14.04 6.63 -9.26
CA PRO A 5 -12.95 6.18 -8.38
C PRO A 5 -11.73 7.09 -8.41
N LEU A 6 -11.42 7.69 -9.57
CA LEU A 6 -10.32 8.64 -9.70
C LEU A 6 -10.65 10.00 -9.07
N ARG A 7 -11.94 10.39 -9.04
CA ARG A 7 -12.36 11.61 -8.32
C ARG A 7 -12.13 11.46 -6.83
N GLN A 8 -12.60 10.36 -6.24
CA GLN A 8 -12.38 10.09 -4.82
C GLN A 8 -10.90 10.06 -4.46
N LEU A 9 -10.07 9.43 -5.31
CA LEU A 9 -8.63 9.36 -5.07
C LEU A 9 -7.95 10.72 -5.18
N ARG A 10 -8.36 11.56 -6.15
CA ARG A 10 -7.90 12.94 -6.26
C ARG A 10 -8.30 13.74 -5.01
N ASP A 11 -9.56 13.68 -4.61
CA ASP A 11 -10.05 14.44 -3.46
C ASP A 11 -9.30 14.06 -2.18
N ALA A 12 -8.96 12.78 -2.01
CA ALA A 12 -8.10 12.31 -0.92
C ALA A 12 -6.65 12.85 -1.00
N CYS A 13 -6.09 12.97 -2.20
CA CYS A 13 -4.76 13.54 -2.40
C CYS A 13 -4.74 15.06 -2.14
N ASP A 14 -5.79 15.76 -2.57
CA ASP A 14 -5.91 17.21 -2.42
C ASP A 14 -6.21 17.64 -0.98
N THR A 15 -6.97 16.84 -0.22
CA THR A 15 -7.33 17.14 1.18
C THR A 15 -6.10 17.17 2.09
N ALA A 16 -5.10 16.34 1.82
CA ALA A 16 -3.92 16.19 2.66
C ALA A 16 -2.67 15.95 1.81
N PRO A 17 -2.15 16.97 1.10
CA PRO A 17 -1.15 16.78 0.04
C PRO A 17 0.18 16.21 0.53
N LEU A 18 0.60 16.57 1.75
CA LEU A 18 1.87 16.13 2.33
C LEU A 18 1.75 14.95 3.29
N THR A 19 0.54 14.60 3.72
CA THR A 19 0.34 13.46 4.62
C THR A 19 0.57 12.15 3.86
N PRO A 20 1.34 11.18 4.42
CA PRO A 20 1.46 9.86 3.84
C PRO A 20 0.11 9.18 3.67
N LYS A 21 -0.13 8.59 2.49
CA LYS A 21 -1.38 7.92 2.13
C LYS A 21 -1.07 6.53 1.59
N ILE A 22 -1.81 5.52 2.03
CA ILE A 22 -1.70 4.16 1.49
C ILE A 22 -2.98 3.82 0.74
N LEU A 23 -2.85 3.52 -0.55
CA LEU A 23 -3.92 2.98 -1.37
C LEU A 23 -3.70 1.48 -1.55
N PHE A 24 -4.60 0.68 -1.01
CA PHE A 24 -4.63 -0.76 -1.27
C PHE A 24 -5.24 -1.05 -2.64
N VAL A 25 -4.56 -1.86 -3.42
CA VAL A 25 -5.01 -2.34 -4.72
C VAL A 25 -4.99 -3.88 -4.76
N PRO A 26 -5.88 -4.51 -5.53
CA PRO A 26 -5.94 -5.97 -5.63
C PRO A 26 -4.69 -6.55 -6.32
N SER A 27 -4.00 -5.77 -7.15
CA SER A 27 -2.75 -6.17 -7.78
C SER A 27 -1.87 -4.97 -8.13
N ARG A 28 -0.56 -5.20 -8.26
CA ARG A 28 0.40 -4.18 -8.74
C ARG A 28 -0.01 -3.60 -10.09
N ARG A 29 -0.55 -4.43 -11.00
CA ARG A 29 -1.04 -3.99 -12.32
C ARG A 29 -2.14 -2.95 -12.19
N VAL A 30 -3.13 -3.17 -11.31
CA VAL A 30 -4.18 -2.19 -11.05
C VAL A 30 -3.59 -0.91 -10.48
N GLY A 31 -2.62 -1.01 -9.56
CA GLY A 31 -1.90 0.15 -9.04
C GLY A 31 -1.21 0.98 -10.12
N HIS A 32 -0.48 0.35 -11.02
CA HIS A 32 0.17 1.02 -12.16
C HIS A 32 -0.83 1.72 -13.10
N LEU A 33 -1.98 1.09 -13.35
CA LEU A 33 -3.03 1.69 -14.18
C LEU A 33 -3.64 2.93 -13.50
N LEU A 34 -3.86 2.88 -12.19
CA LEU A 34 -4.41 3.98 -11.42
C LEU A 34 -3.44 5.17 -11.36
N THR A 35 -2.18 4.95 -11.01
CA THR A 35 -1.17 6.02 -10.97
C THR A 35 -0.93 6.60 -12.36
N GLY A 36 -0.87 5.76 -13.40
CA GLY A 36 -0.81 6.23 -14.79
C GLY A 36 -2.04 7.07 -15.18
N SER A 37 -3.23 6.71 -14.71
CA SER A 37 -4.43 7.50 -14.98
C SER A 37 -4.44 8.84 -14.24
N LEU A 38 -4.01 8.88 -12.98
CA LEU A 38 -3.81 10.13 -12.26
C LEU A 38 -2.83 11.04 -13.02
N ALA A 39 -1.75 10.47 -13.57
CA ALA A 39 -0.71 11.20 -14.31
C ALA A 39 -1.30 11.92 -15.51
N ARG A 40 -2.05 11.17 -16.32
CA ARG A 40 -2.69 11.67 -17.53
C ARG A 40 -3.71 12.76 -17.25
N HIS A 41 -4.24 12.83 -16.03
CA HIS A 41 -5.20 13.84 -15.62
C HIS A 41 -4.59 14.97 -14.79
N GLY A 42 -3.26 15.03 -14.66
CA GLY A 42 -2.56 16.10 -13.94
C GLY A 42 -2.84 16.14 -12.45
N VAL A 43 -3.25 15.01 -11.85
CA VAL A 43 -3.50 14.92 -10.42
C VAL A 43 -2.17 14.68 -9.71
N THR A 44 -1.83 15.51 -8.73
CA THR A 44 -0.67 15.30 -7.86
C THR A 44 -0.98 14.21 -6.82
N TRP A 45 -0.07 13.26 -6.62
CA TRP A 45 -0.22 12.19 -5.63
C TRP A 45 0.98 12.09 -4.66
N THR A 46 1.52 13.24 -4.24
CA THR A 46 2.65 13.27 -3.31
C THR A 46 2.39 12.42 -2.07
N HIS A 47 3.39 11.63 -1.69
CA HIS A 47 3.33 10.64 -0.60
C HIS A 47 2.19 9.62 -0.69
N LEU A 48 1.62 9.39 -1.89
CA LEU A 48 0.73 8.26 -2.14
C LEU A 48 1.54 6.99 -2.41
N ARG A 49 1.46 6.05 -1.48
CA ARG A 49 1.96 4.70 -1.66
C ARG A 49 0.85 3.80 -2.16
N VAL A 50 1.05 3.19 -3.32
CA VAL A 50 0.12 2.20 -3.89
C VAL A 50 0.72 0.81 -3.69
N THR A 51 0.00 -0.08 -2.99
CA THR A 51 0.50 -1.42 -2.66
C THR A 51 -0.63 -2.45 -2.56
N THR A 52 -0.29 -3.73 -2.52
CA THR A 52 -1.26 -4.78 -2.16
C THR A 52 -1.21 -5.03 -0.65
N PRO A 53 -2.31 -5.50 -0.02
CA PRO A 53 -2.29 -5.86 1.40
C PRO A 53 -1.19 -6.87 1.73
N VAL A 54 -1.03 -7.88 0.88
CA VAL A 54 0.00 -8.92 1.02
C VAL A 54 1.42 -8.33 0.96
N ALA A 55 1.67 -7.40 0.03
CA ALA A 55 2.99 -6.77 -0.08
C ALA A 55 3.32 -5.91 1.15
N LEU A 56 2.33 -5.19 1.70
CA LEU A 56 2.51 -4.42 2.93
C LEU A 56 2.81 -5.32 4.13
N ALA A 57 2.05 -6.41 4.28
CA ALA A 57 2.26 -7.39 5.36
C ALA A 57 3.65 -8.02 5.30
N TYR A 58 4.12 -8.37 4.09
CA TYR A 58 5.49 -8.86 3.90
C TYR A 58 6.54 -7.84 4.32
N GLU A 59 6.41 -6.57 3.92
CA GLU A 59 7.38 -5.56 4.35
C GLU A 59 7.42 -5.40 5.87
N TRP A 60 6.27 -5.38 6.53
CA TRP A 60 6.21 -5.26 8.00
C TRP A 60 6.83 -6.46 8.71
N THR A 61 6.52 -7.68 8.26
CA THR A 61 7.11 -8.89 8.83
C THR A 61 8.62 -8.96 8.58
N GLN A 62 9.11 -8.53 7.41
CA GLN A 62 10.56 -8.44 7.16
C GLN A 62 11.25 -7.43 8.08
N VAL A 63 10.60 -6.28 8.33
CA VAL A 63 11.10 -5.28 9.28
C VAL A 63 11.15 -5.87 10.69
N GLU A 64 10.09 -6.56 11.12
CA GLU A 64 10.04 -7.21 12.42
C GLU A 64 11.14 -8.26 12.59
N ILE A 65 11.33 -9.14 11.60
CA ILE A 65 12.40 -10.16 11.59
C ILE A 65 13.78 -9.48 11.68
N ALA A 66 14.01 -8.42 10.90
CA ALA A 66 15.28 -7.70 10.90
C ALA A 66 15.56 -7.01 12.24
N VAL A 67 14.54 -6.44 12.88
CA VAL A 67 14.66 -5.75 14.18
C VAL A 67 14.82 -6.73 15.34
N THR A 68 14.15 -7.89 15.28
CA THR A 68 14.19 -8.91 16.34
C THR A 68 15.36 -9.89 16.23
N GLY A 69 16.26 -9.69 15.26
CA GLY A 69 17.47 -10.51 15.11
C GLY A 69 17.25 -11.85 14.41
N GLY A 70 16.11 -12.02 13.74
CA GLY A 70 15.89 -13.14 12.83
C GLY A 70 15.72 -14.50 13.49
N HIS A 71 14.86 -14.63 14.50
CA HIS A 71 14.29 -15.95 14.80
C HIS A 71 13.17 -16.22 13.79
N ARG A 72 13.40 -17.14 12.85
CA ARG A 72 12.36 -17.60 11.94
C ARG A 72 11.63 -18.75 12.64
N PRO A 73 10.41 -18.54 13.17
CA PRO A 73 9.69 -19.62 13.83
C PRO A 73 9.51 -20.78 12.85
N THR A 74 9.78 -21.98 13.34
CA THR A 74 9.49 -23.23 12.64
C THR A 74 7.98 -23.36 12.44
N ILE A 75 7.54 -24.21 11.49
CA ILE A 75 6.11 -24.40 11.18
C ILE A 75 5.29 -24.72 12.44
N ASP A 76 5.90 -25.39 13.42
CA ASP A 76 5.26 -25.76 14.68
C ASP A 76 5.07 -24.57 15.64
N GLU A 77 5.94 -23.56 15.58
CA GLU A 77 5.86 -22.35 16.41
C GLU A 77 4.84 -21.34 15.86
N GLN A 78 4.58 -21.38 14.55
CA GLN A 78 3.68 -20.43 13.87
C GLN A 78 2.21 -20.57 14.28
N TRP A 79 1.78 -21.77 14.72
CA TRP A 79 0.42 -22.01 15.22
C TRP A 79 0.19 -21.51 16.64
N MET A 80 1.25 -21.30 17.43
CA MET A 80 1.14 -20.84 18.83
C MET A 80 0.99 -19.32 18.97
N LEU A 81 1.37 -18.55 17.94
CA LEU A 81 1.29 -17.08 17.94
C LEU A 81 -0.04 -16.53 17.39
N ALA A 82 -0.94 -17.41 16.94
CA ALA A 82 -2.23 -17.07 16.35
C ALA A 82 -3.43 -17.21 17.32
N GLY A 83 -3.16 -17.37 18.63
CA GLY A 83 -4.16 -17.52 19.70
C GLY A 83 -4.36 -16.25 20.51
#